data_AF-H1HLS2-F1
#
_entry.id   AF-H1HLS2-F1
#
_cell.length_a   1.000
_cell.length_b   1.000
_cell.length_c   1.000
_cell.angle_alpha   90.00
_cell.angle_beta   90.00
_cell.angle_gamma   90.00
#
_symmetry.space_group_name_H-M   'P 1'
#
loop_
_entity.id
_entity.type
_entity.pdbx_description
1 polymer ?
#
loop_
_entity_poly.entity_id
_entity_poly.type
_entity_poly.pdbx_seq_one_letter_code
_entity_poly.pdbx_strand_id
1 'polypeptide(L)'
;MKRIIIIALVVLIANLLAGLLITAYSPLNLLFTSMAIVVNTLLTVLLFMGHAESTHRLSLGFVFAGVGMLEFLTGFFAPQHWADNWWLLGMIILTALQSILLFLAVYYSKEA
;
A
#
# COMPACT_ATOMS: atom_id res chain seq x y z
N MET A 1 5.14 -12.65 -8.26
CA MET A 1 5.53 -11.25 -8.53
C MET A 1 4.75 -10.62 -9.68
N LYS A 2 4.84 -11.12 -10.94
CA LYS A 2 4.10 -10.55 -12.09
C LYS A 2 2.59 -10.38 -11.82
N ARG A 3 1.95 -11.38 -11.20
CA ARG A 3 0.52 -11.32 -10.83
C ARG A 3 0.18 -10.17 -9.87
N ILE A 4 1.03 -9.89 -8.89
CA ILE A 4 0.82 -8.81 -7.90
C ILE A 4 0.86 -7.46 -8.60
N ILE A 5 1.87 -7.25 -9.46
CA ILE A 5 2.01 -6.02 -10.25
C ILE A 5 0.81 -5.83 -11.18
N ILE A 6 0.35 -6.89 -11.87
CA ILE A 6 -0.82 -6.81 -12.75
C ILE A 6 -2.07 -6.41 -11.96
N ILE A 7 -2.32 -7.03 -10.81
CA ILE A 7 -3.48 -6.71 -9.96
C ILE A 7 -3.40 -5.25 -9.49
N ALA A 8 -2.25 -4.82 -8.98
CA ALA A 8 -2.05 -3.44 -8.55
C ALA A 8 -2.25 -2.43 -9.68
N LEU A 9 -1.77 -2.75 -10.88
CA LEU A 9 -1.92 -1.90 -12.06
C LEU A 9 -3.38 -1.79 -12.49
N VAL A 10 -4.13 -2.90 -12.45
CA VAL A 10 -5.58 -2.89 -12.71
C VAL A 10 -6.30 -2.02 -11.67
N VAL A 11 -5.98 -2.17 -10.39
CA VAL A 11 -6.59 -1.35 -9.32
C VAL A 11 -6.24 0.12 -9.46
N LEU A 12 -4.98 0.45 -9.81
CA LEU A 12 -4.55 1.83 -10.03
C LEU A 12 -5.26 2.46 -11.23
N ILE A 13 -5.35 1.75 -12.35
CA ILE A 13 -6.08 2.23 -13.53
C ILE A 13 -7.56 2.43 -13.18
N ALA A 14 -8.18 1.49 -12.47
CA ALA A 14 -9.56 1.64 -12.02
C ALA A 14 -9.74 2.87 -11.11
N ASN A 15 -8.80 3.13 -10.19
CA ASN A 15 -8.83 4.32 -9.33
C ASN A 15 -8.70 5.62 -10.12
N LEU A 16 -7.80 5.66 -11.11
CA LEU A 16 -7.62 6.82 -11.99
C LEU A 16 -8.87 7.08 -12.85
N LEU A 17 -9.46 6.02 -13.41
CA LEU A 17 -10.73 6.13 -14.14
C LEU A 17 -11.87 6.60 -13.22
N ALA A 18 -11.94 6.09 -11.99
CA ALA A 18 -12.91 6.54 -11.00
C ALA A 18 -12.73 8.04 -10.70
N GLY A 19 -11.50 8.53 -10.54
CA GLY A 19 -11.21 9.95 -10.36
C GLY A 19 -11.57 10.83 -11.55
N LEU A 20 -11.51 10.30 -12.77
CA LEU A 20 -11.93 11.00 -13.99
C LEU A 20 -13.45 11.03 -14.17
N LEU A 21 -14.15 9.98 -13.76
CA LEU A 21 -15.59 9.81 -13.99
C LEU A 21 -16.45 10.36 -12.83
N ILE A 22 -15.94 10.30 -11.60
CA ILE A 22 -16.68 10.70 -10.39
C ILE A 22 -16.27 12.14 -10.03
N THR A 23 -17.11 13.11 -10.38
CA THR A 23 -16.84 14.54 -10.13
C THR A 23 -16.71 14.91 -8.65
N ALA A 24 -17.30 14.12 -7.75
CA ALA A 24 -17.15 14.29 -6.30
C ALA A 24 -15.80 13.78 -5.77
N TYR A 25 -15.04 13.05 -6.59
CA TYR A 25 -13.73 12.53 -6.22
C TYR A 25 -12.68 13.64 -6.35
N SER A 26 -12.38 14.28 -5.23
CA SER A 26 -11.40 15.36 -5.20
C SER A 26 -10.03 14.89 -5.71
N PRO A 27 -9.30 15.73 -6.48
CA PRO A 27 -7.95 15.40 -6.96
C PRO A 27 -6.98 15.00 -5.84
N LEU A 28 -7.16 15.55 -4.64
CA LEU A 28 -6.27 15.28 -3.52
C LEU A 28 -6.54 13.88 -2.90
N ASN A 29 -7.82 13.49 -2.80
CA ASN A 29 -8.20 12.13 -2.40
C ASN A 29 -7.72 11.12 -3.46
N LEU A 30 -7.83 11.47 -4.75
CA LEU A 30 -7.32 10.62 -5.84
C LEU A 30 -5.80 10.41 -5.73
N LEU A 31 -5.06 11.46 -5.38
CA LEU A 31 -3.62 11.37 -5.13
C LEU A 31 -3.32 10.44 -3.95
N PHE A 32 -4.04 10.61 -2.84
CA PHE A 32 -3.86 9.82 -1.62
C PHE A 32 -4.15 8.33 -1.81
N THR A 33 -5.27 7.99 -2.43
CA THR A 33 -5.61 6.59 -2.72
C THR A 33 -4.65 5.98 -3.74
N SER A 34 -4.20 6.74 -4.74
CA SER A 34 -3.19 6.29 -5.70
C SER A 34 -1.84 6.06 -5.02
N MET A 35 -1.45 6.94 -4.10
CA MET A 35 -0.24 6.81 -3.30
C MET A 35 -0.31 5.56 -2.41
N ALA A 36 -1.44 5.33 -1.73
CA ALA A 36 -1.66 4.10 -0.96
C ALA A 36 -1.49 2.84 -1.82
N ILE A 37 -2.08 2.80 -3.02
CA ILE A 37 -1.93 1.67 -3.95
C ILE A 37 -0.45 1.46 -4.32
N VAL A 38 0.25 2.51 -4.72
CA VAL A 38 1.64 2.43 -5.18
C VAL A 38 2.57 1.99 -4.05
N VAL A 39 2.46 2.60 -2.87
CA VAL A 39 3.34 2.31 -1.71
C VAL A 39 3.14 0.89 -1.21
N ASN A 40 1.89 0.45 -1.01
CA ASN A 40 1.62 -0.92 -0.56
C ASN A 40 2.02 -1.97 -1.60
N THR A 41 1.85 -1.66 -2.89
CA THR A 41 2.33 -2.55 -3.97
C THR A 41 3.84 -2.67 -3.95
N LEU A 42 4.55 -1.55 -3.79
CA LEU A 42 6.02 -1.55 -3.73
C LEU A 42 6.52 -2.39 -2.55
N LEU A 43 5.98 -2.18 -1.35
CA LEU A 43 6.33 -2.94 -0.15
C LEU A 43 6.03 -4.43 -0.32
N THR A 44 4.89 -4.76 -0.92
CA THR A 44 4.53 -6.16 -1.21
C THR A 44 5.51 -6.77 -2.21
N VAL A 45 5.87 -6.08 -3.30
CA VAL A 45 6.85 -6.57 -4.27
C VAL A 45 8.21 -6.80 -3.60
N LEU A 46 8.68 -5.86 -2.78
CA LEU A 46 9.92 -6.00 -2.03
C LEU A 46 9.89 -7.20 -1.08
N LEU A 47 8.77 -7.44 -0.40
CA LEU A 47 8.57 -8.62 0.46
C LEU A 47 8.70 -9.92 -0.34
N PHE A 48 8.15 -9.95 -1.56
CA PHE A 48 8.24 -11.13 -2.41
C PHE A 48 9.58 -11.31 -3.12
N MET A 49 10.36 -10.24 -3.29
CA MET A 49 11.74 -10.27 -3.78
C MET A 49 12.74 -10.67 -2.70
N GLY A 50 12.48 -10.30 -1.44
CA GLY A 50 13.19 -10.80 -0.29
C GLY A 50 13.02 -12.31 -0.22
N HIS A 51 14.13 -13.06 -0.17
CA HIS A 51 14.14 -14.53 -0.13
C HIS A 51 13.66 -15.09 1.23
N ALA A 52 12.70 -14.42 1.88
CA ALA A 52 12.11 -14.86 3.12
C ALA A 52 11.41 -16.21 2.97
N GLU A 53 11.40 -16.99 4.05
CA GLU A 53 10.72 -18.29 4.10
C GLU A 53 9.28 -18.20 3.59
N SER A 54 8.88 -19.21 2.81
CA SER A 54 7.65 -19.15 2.00
C SER A 54 6.38 -18.88 2.82
N THR A 55 6.31 -19.42 4.05
CA THR A 55 5.17 -19.28 4.96
C THR A 55 5.11 -17.90 5.61
N HIS A 56 6.25 -17.38 6.07
CA HIS A 56 6.32 -16.08 6.73
C HIS A 56 6.03 -14.96 5.73
N ARG A 57 6.59 -15.07 4.51
CA ARG A 57 6.34 -14.18 3.38
C ARG A 57 4.86 -14.11 2.99
N LEU A 58 4.16 -15.25 2.96
CA LEU A 58 2.74 -15.29 2.61
C LEU A 58 1.88 -14.58 3.68
N SER A 59 2.14 -14.85 4.96
CA SER A 59 1.43 -14.23 6.09
C SER A 59 1.58 -12.71 6.09
N LEU A 60 2.83 -12.22 6.01
CA LEU A 60 3.12 -10.78 5.89
C LEU A 60 2.50 -10.15 4.64
N GLY A 61 2.45 -10.89 3.53
CA GLY A 61 1.77 -10.45 2.31
C GLY A 61 0.29 -10.17 2.52
N PHE A 62 -0.41 -11.00 3.30
CA PHE A 62 -1.81 -10.74 3.67
C PHE A 62 -1.96 -9.52 4.59
N VAL A 63 -1.05 -9.34 5.54
CA VAL A 63 -1.04 -8.14 6.40
C VAL A 63 -0.86 -6.88 5.55
N PHE A 64 0.08 -6.89 4.60
CA PHE A 64 0.34 -5.73 3.74
C PHE A 64 -0.86 -5.44 2.83
N ALA A 65 -1.49 -6.48 2.29
CA ALA A 65 -2.72 -6.32 1.50
C ALA A 65 -3.88 -5.75 2.34
N GLY A 66 -4.04 -6.20 3.59
CA GLY A 66 -5.06 -5.68 4.51
C GLY A 66 -4.83 -4.20 4.84
N VAL A 67 -3.61 -3.82 5.18
CA VAL A 67 -3.23 -2.42 5.42
C VAL A 67 -3.47 -1.57 4.18
N GLY A 68 -3.01 -2.02 3.00
CA GLY A 68 -3.22 -1.28 1.76
C GLY A 68 -4.69 -1.11 1.39
N MET A 69 -5.53 -2.12 1.66
CA MET A 69 -6.98 -2.00 1.50
C MET A 69 -7.58 -0.97 2.46
N LEU A 70 -7.16 -0.97 3.73
CA LEU A 70 -7.62 0.02 4.70
C LEU A 70 -7.19 1.44 4.31
N GLU A 71 -5.94 1.64 3.91
CA GLU A 71 -5.44 2.95 3.46
C GLU A 71 -6.17 3.43 2.21
N PHE A 72 -6.42 2.53 1.24
CA PHE A 72 -7.19 2.88 0.05
C PHE A 72 -8.62 3.32 0.39
N LEU A 73 -9.35 2.55 1.22
CA LEU A 73 -10.73 2.85 1.58
C LEU A 73 -10.83 4.13 2.41
N THR A 74 -9.94 4.31 3.38
CA THR A 74 -9.94 5.51 4.23
C THR A 74 -9.42 6.75 3.51
N GLY A 75 -8.53 6.58 2.52
CA GLY A 75 -8.00 7.67 1.69
C GLY A 75 -9.08 8.34 0.84
N PHE A 76 -10.15 7.61 0.52
CA PHE A 76 -11.32 8.20 -0.14
C PHE A 76 -12.01 9.26 0.74
N PHE A 77 -11.95 9.11 2.06
CA PHE A 77 -12.56 10.04 3.04
C PHE A 77 -11.55 10.98 3.69
N ALA A 78 -10.30 10.98 3.22
CA ALA A 78 -9.25 11.80 3.80
C ALA A 78 -9.56 13.30 3.66
N PRO A 79 -9.15 14.13 4.64
CA PRO A 79 -9.30 15.58 4.56
C PRO A 79 -8.55 16.15 3.35
N GLN A 80 -9.13 17.16 2.70
CA GLN A 80 -8.64 17.73 1.44
C GLN A 80 -7.52 18.77 1.63
N HIS A 81 -6.67 18.59 2.63
CA HIS A 81 -5.58 19.50 2.96
C HIS A 81 -4.35 18.72 3.39
N TRP A 82 -3.17 19.30 3.18
CA TRP A 82 -1.89 18.67 3.53
C TRP A 82 -1.52 18.86 5.00
N ALA A 83 -1.71 20.08 5.52
CA ALA A 83 -1.43 20.38 6.92
C ALA A 83 -2.42 19.66 7.85
N ASP A 84 -1.96 19.18 8.99
CA ASP A 84 -2.79 18.52 10.02
C ASP A 84 -3.66 17.38 9.48
N ASN A 85 -3.14 16.65 8.50
CA ASN A 85 -3.82 15.51 7.91
C ASN A 85 -3.50 14.22 8.68
N TRP A 86 -4.41 13.84 9.57
CA TRP A 86 -4.32 12.63 10.37
C TRP A 86 -4.30 11.35 9.53
N TRP A 87 -4.97 11.34 8.38
CA TRP A 87 -4.93 10.20 7.46
C TRP A 87 -3.52 10.02 6.89
N LEU A 88 -2.90 11.10 6.41
CA LEU A 88 -1.54 11.07 5.87
C LEU A 88 -0.53 10.65 6.93
N LEU A 89 -0.67 11.15 8.16
CA LEU A 89 0.16 10.74 9.29
C LEU A 89 -0.01 9.24 9.59
N GLY A 90 -1.24 8.75 9.61
CA GLY A 90 -1.53 7.32 9.80
C GLY A 90 -0.91 6.45 8.73
N MET A 91 -1.03 6.85 7.46
CA MET A 91 -0.43 6.15 6.32
C MET A 91 1.10 6.09 6.43
N ILE A 92 1.75 7.19 6.82
CA ILE A 92 3.21 7.22 7.04
C ILE A 92 3.62 6.25 8.15
N ILE A 93 2.89 6.25 9.28
CA ILE A 93 3.19 5.37 10.42
C ILE A 93 3.01 3.90 10.02
N LEU A 94 1.91 3.56 9.33
CA LEU A 94 1.66 2.20 8.86
C LEU A 94 2.71 1.75 7.84
N THR A 95 3.07 2.61 6.89
CA THR A 95 4.15 2.38 5.92
C THR A 95 5.49 2.12 6.63
N ALA A 96 5.80 2.89 7.67
CA ALA A 96 7.02 2.69 8.46
C ALA A 96 7.00 1.34 9.18
N LEU A 97 5.89 0.96 9.80
CA LEU A 97 5.72 -0.34 10.45
C LEU A 97 5.86 -1.50 9.45
N GLN A 98 5.21 -1.41 8.29
CA GLN A 98 5.36 -2.41 7.22
C GLN A 98 6.81 -2.50 6.75
N SER A 99 7.52 -1.37 6.62
CA SER A 99 8.93 -1.34 6.22
C SER A 99 9.84 -2.00 7.26
N ILE A 100 9.58 -1.80 8.56
CA ILE A 100 10.30 -2.48 9.65
C ILE A 100 10.04 -3.99 9.57
N LEU A 101 8.78 -4.40 9.44
CA LEU A 101 8.42 -5.82 9.32
C LEU A 101 9.05 -6.47 8.09
N LEU A 102 9.06 -5.78 6.96
CA LEU A 102 9.74 -6.20 5.74
C LEU A 102 11.24 -6.39 5.99
N PHE A 103 11.89 -5.41 6.62
CA PHE A 103 13.31 -5.49 6.94
C PHE A 103 13.62 -6.69 7.83
N LEU A 104 12.85 -6.89 8.90
CA LEU A 104 13.02 -8.02 9.82
C LEU A 104 12.83 -9.36 9.08
N ALA A 105 11.79 -9.48 8.26
CA ALA A 105 11.50 -10.69 7.50
C ALA A 105 12.62 -11.05 6.52
N VAL A 106 13.26 -10.06 5.90
CA VAL A 106 14.36 -10.26 4.94
C VAL A 106 15.71 -10.44 5.62
N TYR A 107 15.95 -9.76 6.75
CA TYR A 107 17.20 -9.83 7.49
C TYR A 107 17.32 -11.18 8.21
N TYR A 108 16.32 -11.58 9.00
CA TYR A 108 16.35 -12.85 9.72
C TYR A 108 16.32 -14.07 8.80
N SER A 109 15.73 -13.95 7.61
CA SER A 109 15.76 -15.06 6.64
C SER A 109 17.12 -15.29 6.00
N LYS A 110 18.09 -14.38 6.18
CA LYS A 110 19.47 -14.56 5.68
C LYS A 110 20.38 -15.23 6.71
N GLU A 111 19.99 -15.21 7.98
CA GLU A 111 20.77 -15.80 9.08
C GLU A 111 20.35 -17.24 9.42
N ALA A 112 19.21 -17.70 8.87
CA ALA A 112 18.72 -19.08 8.95
C ALA A 112 19.18 -19.92 7.75
#